data_AF-A1DJC1-F1
#
_entry.id   AF-A1DJC1-F1
#
_cell.length_a   1.000
_cell.length_b   1.000
_cell.length_c   1.000
_cell.angle_alpha   90.00
_cell.angle_beta   90.00
_cell.angle_gamma   90.00
#
_symmetry.space_group_name_H-M   'P 1'
#
loop_
_entity.id
_entity.type
_entity.pdbx_description
1 polymer ?
#
loop_
_entity_poly.entity_id
_entity_poly.type
_entity_poly.pdbx_seq_one_letter_code
_entity_poly.pdbx_strand_id
1 'polypeptide(L)'
;MPHDGWREMLPYYISMYKSGTATVTEERLVAWYRVNKNGACSDGGTTGNTANQLQFEYSPNVMMEDRVFYDVLLTSNAQVQVSIGGVTQAGRWDQEPHGGVGVYHGSVPIGTASGQVVVTVKRGGTTIATIAGASITSSCNGGLNNYNPWVGSARGPSITPVKTTGDLSKLDCVKGFGVFDFIGVCDFACANGYCPSAACTCLKKGVANAPNDTGLAGYPLPGKSGSFAGLCSFDCNHGYCPDSVCGQTPNDGVVLGYSPFLPPACTGGTGAGDFQGLCDFGCHLGFCPIHACTCTSTGILVQTPPKMNVTGYYLNSSKNDYGLCKFACEHSYCPDVCGSRPINDDGHQSKYPTVTLDPAVWTAPTAQCAPPYVLVLPPSSLATPTTISFNPWPTSLEFGWIATDTVDSTRTTRYTAVTITTEISIPPVTTDLISFSEVVLTTTVDGGVPSIIIPTASISPPPFVITLITIPDITATPVPRTIRPPPWPWSGASAMPDPSRTSATTSTSGPIVVVPIVTGPFPTTVFPTETVSWVRDWVPEPTAT
;
A
#
# COMPACT_ATOMS: atom_id res chain seq x y z
N MET A 1 -3.69 12.76 7.40
CA MET A 1 -2.88 12.54 8.61
C MET A 1 -1.50 12.10 8.15
N PRO A 2 -0.40 12.69 8.66
CA PRO A 2 0.94 12.29 8.26
C PRO A 2 1.26 10.87 8.78
N HIS A 3 1.95 10.07 7.96
CA HIS A 3 2.38 8.71 8.29
C HIS A 3 3.91 8.57 8.39
N ASP A 4 4.64 9.69 8.29
CA ASP A 4 6.10 9.71 8.24
C ASP A 4 6.77 9.10 9.48
N GLY A 5 6.08 9.08 10.62
CA GLY A 5 6.58 8.44 11.84
C GLY A 5 6.99 6.97 11.63
N TRP A 6 6.31 6.21 10.77
CA TRP A 6 6.71 4.83 10.46
C TRP A 6 8.07 4.74 9.77
N ARG A 7 8.54 5.81 9.14
CA ARG A 7 9.85 5.85 8.48
C ARG A 7 11.01 6.03 9.46
N GLU A 8 10.74 6.39 10.72
CA GLU A 8 11.78 6.64 11.73
C GLU A 8 12.66 5.43 12.03
N MET A 9 12.11 4.22 11.86
CA MET A 9 12.81 2.96 12.13
C MET A 9 13.53 2.39 10.89
N LEU A 10 13.33 2.97 9.70
CA LEU A 10 13.93 2.46 8.46
C LEU A 10 15.46 2.33 8.53
N PRO A 11 16.23 3.28 9.10
CA PRO A 11 17.68 3.13 9.18
C PRO A 11 18.10 1.87 9.95
N TYR A 12 17.40 1.54 11.03
CA TYR A 12 17.65 0.32 11.81
C TYR A 12 17.32 -0.93 10.99
N TYR A 13 16.12 -1.02 10.42
CA TYR A 13 15.70 -2.20 9.64
C TYR A 13 16.58 -2.42 8.41
N ILE A 14 16.97 -1.35 7.71
CA ILE A 14 17.87 -1.45 6.56
C ILE A 14 19.25 -1.97 6.99
N SER A 15 19.79 -1.51 8.12
CA SER A 15 21.08 -2.00 8.63
C SER A 15 21.01 -3.48 9.00
N MET A 16 19.96 -3.89 9.73
CA MET A 16 19.72 -5.29 10.10
C MET A 16 19.60 -6.18 8.86
N TYR A 17 18.84 -5.75 7.85
CA TYR A 17 18.70 -6.48 6.60
C TYR A 17 20.01 -6.63 5.82
N LYS A 18 20.78 -5.53 5.68
CA LYS A 18 21.99 -5.52 4.84
C LYS A 18 23.21 -6.15 5.50
N SER A 19 23.37 -6.00 6.81
CA SER A 19 24.60 -6.37 7.52
C SER A 19 24.39 -7.31 8.69
N GLY A 20 23.15 -7.75 8.93
CA GLY A 20 22.81 -8.60 10.07
C GLY A 20 22.94 -7.91 11.44
N THR A 21 23.39 -6.66 11.48
CA THR A 21 23.60 -5.87 12.70
C THR A 21 23.19 -4.42 12.49
N ALA A 22 22.94 -3.70 13.59
CA ALA A 22 22.68 -2.28 13.56
C ALA A 22 23.37 -1.57 14.72
N THR A 23 23.66 -0.29 14.54
CA THR A 23 24.21 0.58 15.59
C THR A 23 23.16 1.63 15.93
N VAL A 24 22.79 1.71 17.21
CA VAL A 24 21.83 2.67 17.75
C VAL A 24 22.59 3.84 18.34
N THR A 25 22.35 5.04 17.82
CA THR A 25 22.94 6.30 18.31
C THR A 25 21.93 7.24 18.94
N GLU A 26 20.63 6.94 18.76
CA GLU A 26 19.48 7.65 19.32
C GLU A 26 18.38 6.63 19.56
N GLU A 27 17.70 6.72 20.69
CA GLU A 27 16.51 5.92 20.96
C GLU A 27 15.29 6.61 20.33
N ARG A 28 14.36 5.82 19.80
CA ARG A 28 13.25 6.34 18.99
C ARG A 28 11.94 5.71 19.42
N LEU A 29 10.88 6.49 19.40
CA LEU A 29 9.52 6.07 19.69
C LEU A 29 8.66 6.37 18.46
N VAL A 30 7.87 5.39 18.03
CA VAL A 30 6.79 5.54 17.05
C VAL A 30 5.52 4.99 17.69
N ALA A 31 4.41 5.71 17.56
CA ALA A 31 3.12 5.25 18.06
C ALA A 31 2.04 5.49 17.02
N TRP A 32 1.08 4.57 16.94
CA TRP A 32 -0.05 4.70 16.02
C TRP A 32 -1.33 4.07 16.59
N TYR A 33 -2.46 4.62 16.16
CA TYR A 33 -3.80 4.19 16.54
C TYR A 33 -4.83 4.83 15.61
N ARG A 34 -6.05 4.30 15.58
CA ARG A 34 -7.16 4.98 14.90
C ARG A 34 -7.74 6.05 15.79
N VAL A 35 -8.02 7.22 15.21
CA VAL A 35 -8.68 8.32 15.93
C VAL A 35 -10.14 8.00 16.22
N ASN A 36 -10.78 7.17 15.39
CA ASN A 36 -12.09 6.64 15.66
C ASN A 36 -12.02 5.27 16.31
N LYS A 37 -12.85 5.07 17.34
CA LYS A 37 -13.03 3.75 17.93
C LYS A 37 -13.59 2.77 16.90
N ASN A 38 -13.24 1.52 17.06
CA ASN A 38 -13.70 0.45 16.22
C ASN A 38 -15.23 0.36 16.25
N GLY A 39 -15.86 0.26 15.09
CA GLY A 39 -17.33 0.24 14.98
C GLY A 39 -18.06 1.49 15.51
N ALA A 40 -17.37 2.62 15.75
CA ALA A 40 -18.03 3.84 16.24
C ALA A 40 -19.11 4.37 15.28
N CYS A 41 -18.91 4.14 13.98
CA CYS A 41 -19.76 4.62 12.89
C CYS A 41 -19.80 3.60 11.75
N SER A 42 -20.53 3.93 10.67
CA SER A 42 -20.62 3.07 9.48
C SER A 42 -19.25 2.80 8.88
N ASP A 43 -19.02 1.59 8.38
CA ASP A 43 -17.79 1.25 7.64
C ASP A 43 -17.77 1.81 6.21
N GLY A 44 -18.90 2.36 5.74
CA GLY A 44 -19.01 2.93 4.40
C GLY A 44 -18.82 1.91 3.27
N GLY A 45 -19.02 0.61 3.53
CA GLY A 45 -18.72 -0.46 2.59
C GLY A 45 -17.26 -0.92 2.60
N THR A 46 -16.45 -0.44 3.55
CA THR A 46 -15.06 -0.92 3.73
C THR A 46 -15.07 -2.37 4.19
N THR A 47 -14.16 -3.17 3.64
CA THR A 47 -13.95 -4.57 3.99
C THR A 47 -12.48 -4.81 4.31
N GLY A 48 -12.20 -5.77 5.18
CA GLY A 48 -10.88 -6.40 5.26
C GLY A 48 -10.79 -7.48 4.19
N ASN A 49 -9.71 -7.52 3.42
CA ASN A 49 -9.58 -8.28 2.16
C ASN A 49 -10.60 -7.84 1.08
N THR A 50 -10.60 -8.50 -0.07
CA THR A 50 -11.55 -8.18 -1.15
C THR A 50 -12.05 -9.42 -1.91
N ALA A 51 -13.37 -9.51 -2.10
CA ALA A 51 -14.02 -10.56 -2.88
C ALA A 51 -13.58 -10.54 -4.36
N ASN A 52 -13.18 -9.38 -4.89
CA ASN A 52 -12.65 -9.26 -6.25
C ASN A 52 -11.33 -10.02 -6.47
N GLN A 53 -10.60 -10.33 -5.40
CA GLN A 53 -9.41 -11.19 -5.43
C GLN A 53 -9.73 -12.61 -4.96
N LEU A 54 -11.02 -12.97 -4.90
CA LEU A 54 -11.54 -14.25 -4.40
C LEU A 54 -11.09 -14.56 -2.97
N GLN A 55 -10.83 -13.51 -2.19
CA GLN A 55 -10.49 -13.61 -0.78
C GLN A 55 -11.75 -13.52 0.06
N PHE A 56 -11.78 -14.28 1.15
CA PHE A 56 -12.81 -14.14 2.16
C PHE A 56 -12.71 -12.74 2.79
N GLU A 57 -13.78 -11.96 2.66
CA GLU A 57 -13.87 -10.63 3.25
C GLU A 57 -14.25 -10.71 4.73
N TYR A 58 -13.71 -9.79 5.51
CA TYR A 58 -13.98 -9.66 6.93
C TYR A 58 -14.50 -8.27 7.22
N SER A 59 -15.34 -8.16 8.25
CA SER A 59 -15.68 -6.84 8.79
C SER A 59 -14.38 -6.15 9.21
N PRO A 60 -14.18 -4.86 8.84
CA PRO A 60 -13.03 -4.11 9.33
C PRO A 60 -13.01 -4.06 10.86
N ASN A 61 -14.17 -4.20 11.51
CA ASN A 61 -14.25 -4.25 12.97
C ASN A 61 -13.64 -5.50 13.61
N VAL A 62 -13.45 -6.58 12.85
CA VAL A 62 -12.76 -7.78 13.34
C VAL A 62 -11.24 -7.67 13.12
N MET A 63 -10.84 -6.96 12.06
CA MET A 63 -9.43 -6.83 11.66
C MET A 63 -8.69 -5.70 12.36
N MET A 64 -9.41 -4.61 12.64
CA MET A 64 -8.81 -3.37 13.12
C MET A 64 -8.97 -3.28 14.64
N GLU A 65 -8.01 -3.81 15.40
CA GLU A 65 -8.06 -3.81 16.86
C GLU A 65 -8.02 -2.40 17.46
N ASP A 66 -8.79 -2.16 18.53
CA ASP A 66 -8.84 -0.88 19.26
C ASP A 66 -7.70 -0.78 20.29
N ARG A 67 -6.51 -0.48 19.78
CA ARG A 67 -5.28 -0.38 20.59
C ARG A 67 -4.45 0.83 20.18
N VAL A 68 -3.68 1.33 21.15
CA VAL A 68 -2.54 2.23 20.89
C VAL A 68 -1.30 1.36 20.79
N PHE A 69 -0.78 1.23 19.57
CA PHE A 69 0.43 0.47 19.28
C PHE A 69 1.64 1.39 19.35
N TYR A 70 2.78 0.82 19.72
CA TYR A 70 4.04 1.53 19.73
C TYR A 70 5.23 0.60 19.40
N ASP A 71 6.17 1.18 18.67
CA ASP A 71 7.50 0.62 18.44
C ASP A 71 8.53 1.53 19.09
N VAL A 72 9.46 0.95 19.83
CA VAL A 72 10.51 1.70 20.52
C VAL A 72 11.88 1.09 20.24
N LEU A 73 12.74 1.82 19.53
CA LEU A 73 14.13 1.46 19.32
C LEU A 73 14.93 1.85 20.56
N LEU A 74 15.45 0.85 21.26
CA LEU A 74 16.11 1.00 22.55
C LEU A 74 17.46 0.28 22.57
N THR A 75 18.35 0.75 23.44
CA THR A 75 19.63 0.10 23.78
C THR A 75 19.55 -0.81 25.01
N SER A 76 18.44 -0.74 25.73
CA SER A 76 18.07 -1.63 26.83
C SER A 76 16.59 -1.43 27.15
N ASN A 77 15.96 -2.38 27.83
CA ASN A 77 14.54 -2.31 28.14
C ASN A 77 14.17 -0.98 28.87
N ALA A 78 12.95 -0.49 28.63
CA ALA A 78 12.41 0.76 29.18
C ALA A 78 10.92 0.58 29.52
N GLN A 79 10.38 1.50 30.31
CA GLN A 79 8.96 1.54 30.66
C GLN A 79 8.20 2.44 29.67
N VAL A 80 7.03 1.98 29.22
CA VAL A 80 6.10 2.78 28.41
C VAL A 80 4.89 3.14 29.26
N GLN A 81 4.46 4.39 29.20
CA GLN A 81 3.21 4.87 29.76
C GLN A 81 2.36 5.46 28.63
N VAL A 82 1.10 5.04 28.54
CA VAL A 82 0.15 5.56 27.56
C VAL A 82 -1.02 6.20 28.31
N SER A 83 -1.20 7.51 28.15
CA SER A 83 -2.37 8.23 28.66
C SER A 83 -3.40 8.42 27.55
N ILE A 84 -4.67 8.13 27.82
CA ILE A 84 -5.78 8.40 26.91
C ILE A 84 -6.81 9.24 27.68
N GLY A 85 -7.02 10.49 27.27
CA GLY A 85 -7.93 11.41 27.97
C GLY A 85 -7.53 11.68 29.43
N GLY A 86 -6.24 11.60 29.75
CA GLY A 86 -5.71 11.77 31.10
C GLY A 86 -5.63 10.48 31.93
N VAL A 87 -6.22 9.36 31.48
CA VAL A 87 -6.11 8.06 32.16
C VAL A 87 -4.85 7.33 31.70
N THR A 88 -3.89 7.16 32.59
CA THR A 88 -2.59 6.53 32.31
C THR A 88 -2.64 5.02 32.49
N GLN A 89 -2.15 4.31 31.49
CA GLN A 89 -1.95 2.87 31.46
C GLN A 89 -0.45 2.55 31.36
N ALA A 90 -0.01 1.50 32.05
CA ALA A 90 1.33 0.95 31.86
C ALA A 90 1.35 0.09 30.59
N GLY A 91 2.27 0.39 29.68
CA GLY A 91 2.53 -0.43 28.50
C GLY A 91 3.24 -1.73 28.84
N ARG A 92 3.10 -2.72 27.95
CA ARG A 92 3.82 -3.99 27.96
C ARG A 92 4.51 -4.22 26.62
N TRP A 93 5.50 -5.11 26.59
CA TRP A 93 6.13 -5.54 25.35
C TRP A 93 5.46 -6.82 24.87
N ASP A 94 4.91 -6.77 23.66
CA ASP A 94 4.39 -7.93 22.94
C ASP A 94 5.55 -8.65 22.22
N GLN A 95 6.58 -7.90 21.82
CA GLN A 95 7.81 -8.42 21.24
C GLN A 95 9.04 -7.65 21.75
N GLU A 96 10.11 -8.39 22.03
CA GLU A 96 11.39 -7.85 22.49
C GLU A 96 12.53 -8.34 21.59
N PRO A 97 13.51 -7.47 21.26
CA PRO A 97 14.65 -7.83 20.42
C PRO A 97 15.60 -8.78 21.14
N HIS A 98 16.30 -9.61 20.37
CA HIS A 98 17.37 -10.45 20.92
C HIS A 98 18.50 -9.57 21.50
N GLY A 99 18.99 -9.92 22.70
CA GLY A 99 20.07 -9.21 23.37
C GLY A 99 19.71 -7.82 23.91
N GLY A 100 18.43 -7.41 23.84
CA GLY A 100 17.92 -6.20 24.49
C GLY A 100 18.22 -4.88 23.76
N VAL A 101 18.94 -4.92 22.63
CA VAL A 101 19.22 -3.76 21.76
C VAL A 101 18.45 -3.93 20.45
N GLY A 102 17.51 -3.04 20.16
CA GLY A 102 16.68 -3.12 18.96
C GLY A 102 15.29 -2.55 19.16
N VAL A 103 14.38 -2.89 18.26
CA VAL A 103 12.98 -2.45 18.32
C VAL A 103 12.19 -3.36 19.25
N TYR A 104 11.56 -2.75 20.25
CA TYR A 104 10.55 -3.35 21.10
C TYR A 104 9.17 -2.96 20.56
N HIS A 105 8.27 -3.93 20.45
CA HIS A 105 6.89 -3.71 20.02
C HIS A 105 5.94 -3.94 21.18
N GLY A 106 4.93 -3.09 21.31
CA GLY A 106 3.88 -3.28 22.31
C GLY A 106 2.63 -2.48 22.02
N SER A 107 1.65 -2.66 22.89
CA SER A 107 0.37 -1.99 22.75
C SER A 107 -0.39 -1.89 24.08
N VAL A 108 -1.33 -0.92 24.16
CA VAL A 108 -2.36 -0.88 25.21
C VAL A 108 -3.75 -0.86 24.59
N PRO A 109 -4.76 -1.48 25.24
CA PRO A 109 -6.14 -1.38 24.77
C PRO A 109 -6.68 0.05 24.93
N ILE A 110 -7.48 0.48 23.96
CA ILE A 110 -8.24 1.74 24.05
C ILE A 110 -9.44 1.56 25.00
N GLY A 111 -10.16 0.46 24.87
CA GLY A 111 -11.37 0.18 25.66
C GLY A 111 -12.41 1.29 25.53
N THR A 112 -12.93 1.76 26.66
CA THR A 112 -13.93 2.85 26.68
C THR A 112 -13.29 4.26 26.65
N ALA A 113 -11.96 4.38 26.72
CA ALA A 113 -11.28 5.66 26.83
C ALA A 113 -11.41 6.53 25.57
N SER A 114 -11.42 7.85 25.75
CA SER A 114 -11.49 8.85 24.69
C SER A 114 -10.69 10.09 25.11
N GLY A 115 -10.30 10.93 24.16
CA GLY A 115 -9.49 12.12 24.40
C GLY A 115 -8.04 11.97 23.95
N GLN A 116 -7.22 12.95 24.29
CA GLN A 116 -5.84 13.06 23.82
C GLN A 116 -5.01 11.84 24.23
N VAL A 117 -4.21 11.32 23.30
CA VAL A 117 -3.27 10.23 23.56
C VAL A 117 -1.88 10.83 23.84
N VAL A 118 -1.23 10.39 24.92
CA VAL A 118 0.17 10.73 25.21
C VAL A 118 0.94 9.44 25.46
N VAL A 119 2.00 9.19 24.70
CA VAL A 119 2.87 8.02 24.86
C VAL A 119 4.22 8.49 25.36
N THR A 120 4.65 8.00 26.51
CA THR A 120 5.91 8.38 27.16
C THR A 120 6.76 7.16 27.44
N VAL A 121 8.02 7.22 27.01
CA VAL A 121 9.04 6.19 27.28
C VAL A 121 9.98 6.70 28.36
N LYS A 122 10.22 5.90 29.40
CA LYS A 122 11.09 6.25 30.54
C LYS A 122 12.08 5.13 30.84
N ARG A 123 13.28 5.49 31.26
CA ARG A 123 14.25 4.57 31.87
C ARG A 123 14.84 5.20 33.12
N GLY A 124 14.77 4.47 34.25
CA GLY A 124 15.29 4.96 35.53
C GLY A 124 14.65 6.27 36.02
N GLY A 125 13.38 6.51 35.69
CA GLY A 125 12.66 7.75 36.03
C GLY A 125 12.87 8.89 35.02
N THR A 126 13.88 8.81 34.15
CA THR A 126 14.16 9.81 33.11
C THR A 126 13.34 9.53 31.85
N THR A 127 12.70 10.57 31.30
CA THR A 127 12.00 10.50 30.01
C THR A 127 13.00 10.41 28.86
N ILE A 128 12.85 9.37 28.04
CA ILE A 128 13.61 9.20 26.79
C ILE A 128 12.93 9.95 25.66
N ALA A 129 11.63 9.70 25.46
CA ALA A 129 10.84 10.29 24.39
C ALA A 129 9.38 10.42 24.83
N THR A 130 8.66 11.41 24.27
CA THR A 130 7.22 11.58 24.48
C THR A 130 6.55 12.01 23.17
N ILE A 131 5.41 11.40 22.88
CA ILE A 131 4.53 11.76 21.78
C ILE A 131 3.22 12.29 22.38
N ALA A 132 2.79 13.46 21.93
CA ALA A 132 1.42 13.95 22.14
C ALA A 132 0.65 13.80 20.83
N GLY A 133 -0.38 12.94 20.83
CA GLY A 133 -1.15 12.58 19.65
C GLY A 133 -2.55 13.19 19.59
N ALA A 134 -3.24 12.91 18.48
CA ALA A 134 -4.64 13.29 18.29
C ALA A 134 -5.58 12.62 19.32
N SER A 135 -6.75 13.19 19.52
CA SER A 135 -7.75 12.61 20.43
C SER A 135 -8.47 11.42 19.82
N ILE A 136 -8.68 10.37 20.61
CA ILE A 136 -9.57 9.25 20.27
C ILE A 136 -11.02 9.69 20.51
N THR A 137 -11.91 9.45 19.54
CA THR A 137 -13.31 9.87 19.57
C THR A 137 -14.24 8.83 18.93
N SER A 138 -15.52 8.86 19.30
CA SER A 138 -16.58 8.13 18.61
C SER A 138 -17.33 9.00 17.59
N SER A 139 -16.99 10.28 17.48
CA SER A 139 -17.57 11.18 16.48
C SER A 139 -16.86 11.02 15.14
N CYS A 140 -17.62 10.71 14.08
CA CYS A 140 -17.06 10.49 12.76
C CYS A 140 -17.54 11.52 11.75
N ASN A 141 -16.63 11.93 10.86
CA ASN A 141 -16.97 12.84 9.78
C ASN A 141 -17.90 12.15 8.78
N GLY A 142 -19.04 12.75 8.46
CA GLY A 142 -20.05 12.16 7.56
C GLY A 142 -20.65 10.85 8.05
N GLY A 143 -20.50 10.49 9.34
CA GLY A 143 -20.97 9.21 9.87
C GLY A 143 -20.18 7.98 9.39
N LEU A 144 -18.98 8.19 8.83
CA LEU A 144 -18.11 7.13 8.32
C LEU A 144 -16.87 6.95 9.20
N ASN A 145 -16.60 5.71 9.59
CA ASN A 145 -15.46 5.40 10.45
C ASN A 145 -14.13 5.63 9.71
N ASN A 146 -13.22 6.37 10.32
CA ASN A 146 -11.91 6.61 9.74
C ASN A 146 -10.92 5.49 10.12
N TYR A 147 -10.65 4.61 9.16
CA TYR A 147 -9.67 3.52 9.32
C TYR A 147 -8.21 3.96 9.15
N ASN A 148 -7.97 5.20 8.69
CA ASN A 148 -6.63 5.72 8.56
C ASN A 148 -6.03 5.97 9.97
N PRO A 149 -4.86 5.41 10.31
CA PRO A 149 -4.27 5.64 11.63
C PRO A 149 -3.68 7.05 11.74
N TRP A 150 -3.74 7.59 12.95
CA TRP A 150 -2.83 8.65 13.36
C TRP A 150 -1.48 8.00 13.68
N VAL A 151 -0.38 8.61 13.21
CA VAL A 151 0.98 8.14 13.45
C VAL A 151 1.81 9.30 13.97
N GLY A 152 2.53 9.08 15.06
CA GLY A 152 3.47 10.03 15.62
C GLY A 152 4.81 9.38 15.90
N SER A 153 5.85 10.21 16.01
CA SER A 153 7.17 9.78 16.41
C SER A 153 7.87 10.80 17.30
N ALA A 154 8.86 10.34 18.07
CA ALA A 154 9.75 11.16 18.87
C ALA A 154 11.12 10.51 18.97
N ARG A 155 12.17 11.32 19.14
CA ARG A 155 13.54 10.86 19.34
C ARG A 155 14.03 11.27 20.73
N GLY A 156 14.79 10.38 21.36
CA GLY A 156 15.55 10.70 22.55
C GLY A 156 16.84 11.43 22.23
N PRO A 157 17.62 11.82 23.25
CA PRO A 157 18.91 12.45 23.06
C PRO A 157 19.91 11.51 22.36
N SER A 158 20.93 12.09 21.76
CA SER A 158 22.08 11.33 21.26
C SER A 158 22.74 10.56 22.40
N ILE A 159 23.12 9.32 22.12
CA ILE A 159 23.78 8.42 23.06
C ILE A 159 25.10 7.91 22.48
N THR A 160 25.95 7.36 23.34
CA THR A 160 27.10 6.56 22.88
C THR A 160 26.60 5.42 22.00
N PRO A 161 27.17 5.22 20.80
CA PRO A 161 26.70 4.18 19.89
C PRO A 161 26.70 2.79 20.53
N VAL A 162 25.55 2.10 20.48
CA VAL A 162 25.40 0.72 20.96
C VAL A 162 25.05 -0.19 19.80
N LYS A 163 25.84 -1.24 19.58
CA LYS A 163 25.60 -2.23 18.53
C LYS A 163 24.63 -3.31 19.00
N THR A 164 23.79 -3.81 18.10
CA THR A 164 22.94 -4.99 18.35
C THR A 164 23.78 -6.22 18.72
N THR A 165 23.21 -7.09 19.55
CA THR A 165 23.85 -8.32 20.01
C THR A 165 23.78 -9.41 18.94
N GLY A 166 24.94 -9.96 18.57
CA GLY A 166 25.03 -11.02 17.58
C GLY A 166 24.72 -10.56 16.16
N ASP A 167 25.06 -11.41 15.19
CA ASP A 167 24.71 -11.23 13.79
C ASP A 167 23.42 -12.01 13.50
N LEU A 168 22.42 -11.36 12.91
CA LEU A 168 21.13 -11.96 12.56
C LEU A 168 21.25 -13.25 11.72
N SER A 169 22.31 -13.38 10.93
CA SER A 169 22.62 -14.57 10.13
C SER A 169 23.05 -15.78 10.97
N LYS A 170 23.52 -15.54 12.20
CA LYS A 170 23.95 -16.56 13.17
C LYS A 170 22.88 -16.90 14.21
N LEU A 171 21.70 -16.28 14.10
CA LEU A 171 20.58 -16.53 15.00
C LEU A 171 19.57 -17.48 14.35
N ASP A 172 19.09 -18.41 15.15
CA ASP A 172 18.05 -19.35 14.81
C ASP A 172 16.67 -18.72 14.98
N CYS A 173 15.65 -19.32 14.37
CA CYS A 173 14.29 -19.01 14.80
C CYS A 173 14.05 -19.58 16.20
N VAL A 174 13.38 -18.81 17.06
CA VAL A 174 13.02 -19.22 18.43
C VAL A 174 11.56 -18.94 18.76
N LYS A 175 10.79 -18.48 17.78
CA LYS A 175 9.34 -18.35 17.82
C LYS A 175 8.85 -18.26 16.38
N GLY A 176 7.91 -19.09 15.99
CA GLY A 176 7.31 -19.03 14.67
C GLY A 176 5.84 -19.43 14.72
N PHE A 177 5.20 -19.43 13.57
CA PHE A 177 3.84 -19.94 13.43
C PHE A 177 3.67 -20.62 12.07
N GLY A 178 2.71 -21.53 12.00
CA GLY A 178 2.17 -22.11 10.78
C GLY A 178 0.68 -21.79 10.66
N VAL A 179 0.04 -22.21 9.58
CA VAL A 179 -1.40 -22.05 9.35
C VAL A 179 -2.09 -23.42 9.31
N PHE A 180 -3.36 -23.47 9.72
CA PHE A 180 -4.16 -24.70 9.72
C PHE A 180 -3.46 -25.86 10.46
N ASP A 181 -3.34 -27.02 9.81
CA ASP A 181 -2.67 -28.21 10.33
C ASP A 181 -1.18 -27.98 10.65
N PHE A 182 -0.56 -26.90 10.15
CA PHE A 182 0.84 -26.56 10.46
C PHE A 182 1.01 -25.79 11.76
N ILE A 183 -0.06 -25.30 12.41
CA ILE A 183 0.04 -24.42 13.59
C ILE A 183 0.93 -25.04 14.67
N GLY A 184 0.61 -26.26 15.13
CA GLY A 184 1.32 -26.89 16.23
C GLY A 184 2.74 -27.30 15.87
N VAL A 185 2.94 -27.88 14.69
CA VAL A 185 4.27 -28.34 14.26
C VAL A 185 5.22 -27.17 13.98
N CYS A 186 4.76 -26.10 13.33
CA CYS A 186 5.59 -24.93 13.12
C CYS A 186 5.89 -24.16 14.41
N ASP A 187 4.94 -24.07 15.34
CA ASP A 187 5.18 -23.42 16.64
C ASP A 187 6.30 -24.14 17.39
N PHE A 188 6.23 -25.46 17.51
CA PHE A 188 7.26 -26.27 18.15
C PHE A 188 8.59 -26.24 17.39
N ALA A 189 8.58 -26.53 16.09
CA ALA A 189 9.79 -26.58 15.27
C ALA A 189 10.56 -25.23 15.31
N CYS A 190 9.84 -24.13 15.05
CA CYS A 190 10.45 -22.81 15.01
C CYS A 190 10.87 -22.31 16.39
N ALA A 191 10.27 -22.77 17.49
CA ALA A 191 10.76 -22.48 18.83
C ALA A 191 12.13 -23.12 19.11
N ASN A 192 12.43 -24.22 18.42
CA ASN A 192 13.60 -25.07 18.63
C ASN A 192 14.64 -24.98 17.52
N GLY A 193 14.61 -23.92 16.70
CA GLY A 193 15.64 -23.63 15.70
C GLY A 193 15.39 -24.21 14.31
N TYR A 194 14.41 -25.10 14.14
CA TYR A 194 14.04 -25.64 12.83
C TYR A 194 12.80 -24.94 12.28
N CYS A 195 12.97 -23.95 11.41
CA CYS A 195 11.86 -23.16 10.88
C CYS A 195 11.92 -23.07 9.35
N PRO A 196 11.45 -24.10 8.63
CA PRO A 196 11.48 -24.11 7.18
C PRO A 196 10.53 -23.05 6.61
N SER A 197 11.06 -22.06 5.90
CA SER A 197 10.29 -20.93 5.34
C SER A 197 9.24 -21.32 4.30
N ALA A 198 9.33 -22.55 3.76
CA ALA A 198 8.34 -23.09 2.84
C ALA A 198 7.03 -23.51 3.54
N ALA A 199 7.02 -23.64 4.87
CA ALA A 199 5.85 -24.07 5.65
C ALA A 199 5.55 -23.19 6.87
N CYS A 200 6.59 -22.60 7.46
CA CYS A 200 6.49 -21.85 8.70
C CYS A 200 7.00 -20.42 8.53
N THR A 201 6.48 -19.49 9.34
CA THR A 201 6.94 -18.10 9.41
C THR A 201 7.64 -17.84 10.73
N CYS A 202 8.89 -17.35 10.68
CA CYS A 202 9.63 -16.98 11.86
C CYS A 202 9.20 -15.59 12.39
N LEU A 203 8.83 -15.52 13.66
CA LEU A 203 8.42 -14.30 14.36
C LEU A 203 9.53 -13.72 15.23
N LYS A 204 10.46 -14.56 15.71
CA LYS A 204 11.57 -14.11 16.55
C LYS A 204 12.82 -14.94 16.27
N LYS A 205 13.96 -14.25 16.16
CA LYS A 205 15.28 -14.87 16.10
C LYS A 205 16.02 -14.77 17.44
N GLY A 206 16.83 -15.77 17.74
CA GLY A 206 17.60 -15.87 18.98
C GLY A 206 18.55 -17.05 18.96
N VAL A 207 18.93 -17.53 20.14
CA VAL A 207 19.71 -18.76 20.31
C VAL A 207 18.72 -19.87 20.64
N ALA A 208 18.55 -20.84 19.76
CA ALA A 208 17.65 -21.97 20.01
C ALA A 208 18.25 -22.93 21.04
N ASN A 209 17.38 -23.61 21.79
CA ASN A 209 17.75 -24.66 22.72
C ASN A 209 16.78 -25.84 22.57
N ALA A 210 16.99 -26.63 21.51
CA ALA A 210 16.14 -27.78 21.22
C ALA A 210 16.24 -28.84 22.33
N PRO A 211 15.13 -29.55 22.65
CA PRO A 211 15.18 -30.76 23.46
C PRO A 211 16.16 -31.78 22.89
N ASN A 212 16.66 -32.68 23.73
CA ASN A 212 17.50 -33.77 23.23
C ASN A 212 16.74 -34.68 22.26
N ASP A 213 17.47 -35.21 21.29
CA ASP A 213 16.98 -36.25 20.38
C ASP A 213 16.50 -37.47 21.17
N THR A 214 15.27 -37.87 20.89
CA THR A 214 14.61 -39.07 21.42
C THR A 214 14.87 -40.30 20.53
N GLY A 215 15.34 -40.08 19.30
CA GLY A 215 15.48 -41.12 18.27
C GLY A 215 14.15 -41.54 17.64
N LEU A 216 13.05 -40.86 17.97
CA LEU A 216 11.74 -41.18 17.44
C LEU A 216 11.59 -40.66 16.00
N ALA A 217 11.46 -41.57 15.03
CA ALA A 217 11.17 -41.21 13.66
C ALA A 217 9.71 -40.73 13.51
N GLY A 218 9.54 -39.59 12.83
CA GLY A 218 8.23 -39.01 12.53
C GLY A 218 8.02 -38.83 11.04
N TYR A 219 6.82 -39.17 10.57
CA TYR A 219 6.38 -39.10 9.18
C TYR A 219 5.00 -38.45 9.11
N PRO A 220 4.64 -37.79 7.99
CA PRO A 220 3.26 -37.37 7.74
C PRO A 220 2.29 -38.55 7.82
N LEU A 221 1.09 -38.33 8.35
CA LEU A 221 0.04 -39.35 8.30
C LEU A 221 -0.48 -39.57 6.87
N PRO A 222 -1.05 -40.77 6.57
CA PRO A 222 -1.69 -41.02 5.27
C PRO A 222 -2.69 -39.93 4.89
N GLY A 223 -2.55 -39.38 3.68
CA GLY A 223 -3.40 -38.31 3.16
C GLY A 223 -2.98 -36.88 3.55
N LYS A 224 -1.98 -36.69 4.40
CA LYS A 224 -1.38 -35.38 4.68
C LYS A 224 -0.36 -34.98 3.63
N SER A 225 -0.11 -33.67 3.49
CA SER A 225 0.88 -33.13 2.54
C SER A 225 2.29 -33.64 2.83
N GLY A 226 3.07 -33.92 1.79
CA GLY A 226 4.51 -34.19 1.94
C GLY A 226 5.30 -33.02 2.57
N SER A 227 4.73 -31.81 2.59
CA SER A 227 5.33 -30.64 3.29
C SER A 227 5.50 -30.84 4.80
N PHE A 228 4.81 -31.83 5.39
CA PHE A 228 5.00 -32.20 6.80
C PHE A 228 6.25 -33.04 7.04
N ALA A 229 6.93 -33.57 6.02
CA ALA A 229 7.98 -34.56 6.20
C ALA A 229 9.13 -34.08 7.10
N GLY A 230 9.70 -32.91 6.81
CA GLY A 230 10.77 -32.33 7.62
C GLY A 230 10.30 -31.95 9.03
N LEU A 231 9.08 -31.41 9.14
CA LEU A 231 8.49 -31.00 10.42
C LEU A 231 8.21 -32.19 11.33
N CYS A 232 7.52 -33.23 10.83
CA CYS A 232 7.28 -34.45 11.60
C CYS A 232 8.58 -35.15 11.99
N SER A 233 9.57 -35.19 11.10
CA SER A 233 10.87 -35.80 11.42
C SER A 233 11.57 -35.05 12.55
N PHE A 234 11.56 -33.72 12.54
CA PHE A 234 12.18 -32.91 13.59
C PHE A 234 11.38 -33.00 14.89
N ASP A 235 10.09 -32.68 14.83
CA ASP A 235 9.23 -32.56 16.01
C ASP A 235 9.14 -33.88 16.79
N CYS A 236 8.89 -35.00 16.10
CA CYS A 236 8.80 -36.31 16.76
C CYS A 236 10.14 -36.70 17.39
N ASN A 237 11.27 -36.43 16.72
CA ASN A 237 12.59 -36.69 17.27
C ASN A 237 12.87 -35.84 18.52
N HIS A 238 12.25 -34.66 18.66
CA HIS A 238 12.38 -33.80 19.84
C HIS A 238 11.21 -33.94 20.84
N GLY A 239 10.42 -35.01 20.74
CA GLY A 239 9.41 -35.38 21.74
C GLY A 239 8.02 -34.75 21.54
N TYR A 240 7.78 -34.06 20.41
CA TYR A 240 6.46 -33.55 20.03
C TYR A 240 5.97 -34.26 18.77
N CYS A 241 5.05 -35.21 18.91
CA CYS A 241 4.55 -35.99 17.76
C CYS A 241 3.02 -35.97 17.72
N PRO A 242 2.40 -34.90 17.19
CA PRO A 242 0.95 -34.75 17.16
C PRO A 242 0.31 -35.80 16.23
N ASP A 243 -0.55 -36.64 16.80
CA ASP A 243 -1.23 -37.77 16.14
C ASP A 243 -2.31 -37.38 15.13
N SER A 244 -2.55 -36.08 14.95
CA SER A 244 -3.43 -35.52 13.91
C SER A 244 -2.71 -35.28 12.58
N VAL A 245 -1.38 -35.18 12.57
CA VAL A 245 -0.58 -34.86 11.38
C VAL A 245 0.67 -35.74 11.22
N CYS A 246 1.26 -36.21 12.32
CA CYS A 246 2.46 -37.03 12.33
C CYS A 246 2.20 -38.44 12.88
N GLY A 247 2.94 -39.42 12.39
CA GLY A 247 2.93 -40.80 12.86
C GLY A 247 4.31 -41.45 12.73
N GLN A 248 4.43 -42.69 13.20
CA GLN A 248 5.71 -43.43 13.24
C GLN A 248 5.87 -44.41 12.07
N THR A 249 4.82 -44.62 11.29
CA THR A 249 4.86 -45.48 10.10
C THR A 249 5.42 -44.70 8.92
N PRO A 250 6.46 -45.20 8.22
CA PRO A 250 7.03 -44.52 7.05
C PRO A 250 5.98 -44.17 6.01
N ASN A 251 5.93 -42.89 5.63
CA ASN A 251 5.03 -42.33 4.65
C ASN A 251 5.61 -41.01 4.14
N ASP A 252 5.53 -40.74 2.83
CA ASP A 252 6.07 -39.51 2.23
C ASP A 252 5.03 -38.38 2.13
N GLY A 253 3.80 -38.64 2.59
CA GLY A 253 2.64 -37.79 2.35
C GLY A 253 2.16 -37.83 0.90
N VAL A 254 1.23 -36.93 0.55
CA VAL A 254 0.69 -36.77 -0.80
C VAL A 254 1.05 -35.40 -1.37
N VAL A 255 1.18 -35.31 -2.69
CA VAL A 255 1.20 -34.03 -3.39
C VAL A 255 -0.25 -33.56 -3.54
N LEU A 256 -0.59 -32.48 -2.84
CA LEU A 256 -1.92 -31.90 -2.92
C LEU A 256 -2.10 -31.18 -4.26
N GLY A 257 -3.29 -31.30 -4.86
CA GLY A 257 -3.68 -30.53 -6.05
C GLY A 257 -3.90 -29.03 -5.79
N TYR A 258 -3.68 -28.58 -4.55
CA TYR A 258 -3.80 -27.21 -4.08
C TYR A 258 -2.70 -26.93 -3.06
N SER A 259 -2.40 -25.65 -2.81
CA SER A 259 -1.46 -25.29 -1.74
C SER A 259 -2.17 -25.37 -0.38
N PRO A 260 -1.64 -26.12 0.60
CA PRO A 260 -2.23 -26.22 1.93
C PRO A 260 -2.07 -24.92 2.76
N PHE A 261 -1.40 -23.92 2.21
CA PHE A 261 -1.21 -22.60 2.83
C PHE A 261 -2.21 -21.56 2.30
N LEU A 262 -3.06 -21.91 1.33
CA LEU A 262 -4.08 -21.01 0.84
C LEU A 262 -5.15 -20.80 1.91
N PRO A 263 -5.56 -19.55 2.18
CA PRO A 263 -6.69 -19.30 3.06
C PRO A 263 -7.97 -19.92 2.49
N PRO A 264 -8.91 -20.37 3.34
CA PRO A 264 -10.19 -20.84 2.86
C PRO A 264 -10.94 -19.71 2.15
N ALA A 265 -11.56 -20.04 1.02
CA ALA A 265 -12.50 -19.18 0.34
C ALA A 265 -13.92 -19.50 0.79
N CYS A 266 -14.86 -18.59 0.51
CA CYS A 266 -16.26 -18.97 0.57
C CYS A 266 -16.56 -20.02 -0.51
N THR A 267 -17.32 -21.06 -0.16
CA THR A 267 -17.72 -22.14 -1.07
C THR A 267 -19.23 -22.32 -1.15
N GLY A 268 -19.98 -21.41 -0.53
CA GLY A 268 -21.44 -21.39 -0.57
C GLY A 268 -21.95 -20.20 0.23
N GLY A 269 -22.98 -19.52 -0.27
CA GLY A 269 -23.50 -18.32 0.38
C GLY A 269 -24.92 -18.00 -0.03
N THR A 270 -25.49 -16.99 0.62
CA THR A 270 -26.87 -16.57 0.38
C THR A 270 -27.00 -15.05 0.46
N GLY A 271 -28.04 -14.50 -0.15
CA GLY A 271 -28.34 -13.07 -0.19
C GLY A 271 -29.83 -12.82 -0.07
N ALA A 272 -30.21 -11.57 0.23
CA ALA A 272 -31.61 -11.19 0.35
C ALA A 272 -32.19 -10.68 -0.97
N GLY A 273 -33.44 -11.05 -1.28
CA GLY A 273 -34.17 -10.56 -2.46
C GLY A 273 -33.42 -10.84 -3.77
N ASP A 274 -33.24 -9.80 -4.59
CA ASP A 274 -32.55 -9.86 -5.89
C ASP A 274 -31.13 -10.44 -5.82
N PHE A 275 -30.47 -10.39 -4.65
CA PHE A 275 -29.12 -10.95 -4.47
C PHE A 275 -29.11 -12.44 -4.15
N GLN A 276 -30.25 -13.10 -3.92
CA GLN A 276 -30.28 -14.50 -3.49
C GLN A 276 -29.53 -15.42 -4.47
N GLY A 277 -29.87 -15.36 -5.77
CA GLY A 277 -29.22 -16.17 -6.80
C GLY A 277 -27.79 -15.74 -7.11
N LEU A 278 -27.51 -14.43 -7.07
CA LEU A 278 -26.17 -13.88 -7.28
C LEU A 278 -25.19 -14.30 -6.19
N CYS A 279 -25.62 -14.23 -4.92
CA CYS A 279 -24.82 -14.66 -3.79
C CYS A 279 -24.66 -16.18 -3.74
N ASP A 280 -25.70 -16.94 -4.08
CA ASP A 280 -25.57 -18.39 -4.25
C ASP A 280 -24.48 -18.71 -5.27
N PHE A 281 -24.58 -18.21 -6.50
CA PHE A 281 -23.57 -18.46 -7.53
C PHE A 281 -22.17 -17.93 -7.18
N GLY A 282 -22.07 -16.65 -6.80
CA GLY A 282 -20.78 -15.99 -6.56
C GLY A 282 -20.02 -16.59 -5.38
N CYS A 283 -20.71 -16.81 -4.26
CA CYS A 283 -20.09 -17.33 -3.05
C CYS A 283 -19.64 -18.79 -3.20
N HIS A 284 -20.29 -19.61 -4.05
CA HIS A 284 -19.78 -20.95 -4.39
C HIS A 284 -18.42 -20.92 -5.11
N LEU A 285 -18.08 -19.80 -5.73
CA LEU A 285 -16.84 -19.58 -6.49
C LEU A 285 -15.86 -18.63 -5.78
N GLY A 286 -16.09 -18.32 -4.50
CA GLY A 286 -15.23 -17.44 -3.69
C GLY A 286 -15.50 -15.94 -3.83
N PHE A 287 -16.32 -15.50 -4.79
CA PHE A 287 -16.74 -14.09 -4.91
C PHE A 287 -17.95 -13.83 -4.01
N CYS A 288 -17.70 -13.48 -2.75
CA CYS A 288 -18.75 -13.33 -1.74
C CYS A 288 -18.64 -11.98 -0.98
N PRO A 289 -19.08 -10.86 -1.57
CA PRO A 289 -19.02 -9.55 -0.92
C PRO A 289 -19.89 -9.51 0.34
N ILE A 290 -19.31 -9.23 1.51
CA ILE A 290 -20.02 -9.36 2.80
C ILE A 290 -21.17 -8.37 2.99
N HIS A 291 -21.17 -7.28 2.23
CA HIS A 291 -22.21 -6.25 2.28
C HIS A 291 -23.47 -6.60 1.46
N ALA A 292 -23.41 -7.64 0.63
CA ALA A 292 -24.57 -8.17 -0.10
C ALA A 292 -24.88 -9.63 0.23
N CYS A 293 -23.86 -10.41 0.58
CA CYS A 293 -23.92 -11.86 0.74
C CYS A 293 -23.49 -12.29 2.14
N THR A 294 -24.07 -13.40 2.61
CA THR A 294 -23.62 -14.13 3.80
C THR A 294 -22.99 -15.44 3.36
N CYS A 295 -21.72 -15.65 3.69
CA CYS A 295 -21.07 -16.93 3.47
C CYS A 295 -21.62 -17.99 4.44
N THR A 296 -21.98 -19.16 3.91
CA THR A 296 -22.61 -20.27 4.65
C THR A 296 -21.68 -21.48 4.79
N SER A 297 -20.68 -21.60 3.91
CA SER A 297 -19.64 -22.62 3.99
C SER A 297 -18.31 -22.11 3.45
N THR A 298 -17.21 -22.63 3.97
CA THR A 298 -15.84 -22.28 3.54
C THR A 298 -15.06 -23.52 3.15
N GLY A 299 -14.09 -23.38 2.24
CA GLY A 299 -13.26 -24.48 1.79
C GLY A 299 -12.18 -24.05 0.81
N ILE A 300 -11.67 -25.01 0.04
CA ILE A 300 -10.71 -24.73 -1.04
C ILE A 300 -11.42 -23.89 -2.10
N LEU A 301 -10.73 -22.86 -2.61
CA LEU A 301 -11.24 -22.05 -3.70
C LEU A 301 -11.57 -22.93 -4.91
N VAL A 302 -12.84 -22.89 -5.33
CA VAL A 302 -13.32 -23.62 -6.50
C VAL A 302 -12.84 -22.90 -7.75
N GLN A 303 -12.30 -23.64 -8.71
CA GLN A 303 -11.90 -23.08 -9.99
C GLN A 303 -13.14 -22.48 -10.68
N THR A 304 -13.08 -21.18 -10.97
CA THR A 304 -14.14 -20.48 -11.68
C THR A 304 -14.32 -21.06 -13.08
N PRO A 305 -15.55 -21.11 -13.61
CA PRO A 305 -15.78 -21.37 -15.03
C PRO A 305 -14.95 -20.41 -15.91
N PRO A 306 -14.65 -20.77 -17.16
CA PRO A 306 -13.98 -19.85 -18.08
C PRO A 306 -14.72 -18.52 -18.17
N LYS A 307 -13.96 -17.43 -18.25
CA LYS A 307 -14.52 -16.09 -18.42
C LYS A 307 -15.08 -15.96 -19.84
N MET A 308 -16.27 -15.40 -19.94
CA MET A 308 -16.93 -15.03 -21.18
C MET A 308 -16.54 -13.60 -21.57
N ASN A 309 -16.57 -13.29 -22.86
CA ASN A 309 -16.44 -11.92 -23.36
C ASN A 309 -17.75 -11.13 -23.15
N VAL A 310 -18.28 -11.15 -21.93
CA VAL A 310 -19.51 -10.48 -21.51
C VAL A 310 -19.29 -9.90 -20.12
N THR A 311 -19.69 -8.65 -19.91
CA THR A 311 -19.67 -8.00 -18.60
C THR A 311 -21.10 -7.68 -18.17
N GLY A 312 -21.39 -7.94 -16.90
CA GLY A 312 -22.67 -7.65 -16.27
C GLY A 312 -22.67 -6.33 -15.50
N TYR A 313 -23.84 -5.73 -15.36
CA TYR A 313 -24.11 -4.58 -14.50
C TYR A 313 -25.48 -4.73 -13.86
N TYR A 314 -25.61 -4.26 -12.63
CA TYR A 314 -26.87 -4.36 -11.91
C TYR A 314 -27.89 -3.34 -12.42
N LEU A 315 -29.12 -3.78 -12.68
CA LEU A 315 -30.15 -2.93 -13.29
C LEU A 315 -30.76 -1.93 -12.30
N ASN A 316 -30.71 -2.24 -11.00
CA ASN A 316 -31.24 -1.37 -9.97
C ASN A 316 -30.15 -0.43 -9.44
N SER A 317 -30.05 0.76 -10.04
CA SER A 317 -29.06 1.79 -9.68
C SER A 317 -29.18 2.37 -8.26
N SER A 318 -30.25 2.03 -7.52
CA SER A 318 -30.44 2.49 -6.14
C SER A 318 -29.68 1.65 -5.10
N LYS A 319 -29.12 0.50 -5.50
CA LYS A 319 -28.28 -0.34 -4.63
C LYS A 319 -26.95 -0.67 -5.32
N ASN A 320 -25.91 -0.84 -4.52
CA ASN A 320 -24.65 -1.38 -4.98
C ASN A 320 -24.73 -2.91 -4.97
N ASP A 321 -24.42 -3.56 -6.10
CA ASP A 321 -24.35 -5.03 -6.20
C ASP A 321 -22.96 -5.55 -5.84
N TYR A 322 -22.02 -4.67 -5.49
CA TYR A 322 -20.64 -4.99 -5.12
C TYR A 322 -19.93 -5.83 -6.20
N GLY A 323 -20.31 -5.64 -7.48
CA GLY A 323 -19.74 -6.36 -8.62
C GLY A 323 -20.29 -7.77 -8.83
N LEU A 324 -21.35 -8.18 -8.12
CA LEU A 324 -21.98 -9.49 -8.26
C LEU A 324 -22.47 -9.75 -9.70
N CYS A 325 -23.17 -8.79 -10.33
CA CYS A 325 -23.62 -8.97 -11.71
C CYS A 325 -22.46 -9.06 -12.68
N LYS A 326 -21.40 -8.28 -12.45
CA LYS A 326 -20.18 -8.36 -13.27
C LYS A 326 -19.58 -9.75 -13.21
N PHE A 327 -19.31 -10.26 -12.01
CA PHE A 327 -18.73 -11.57 -11.79
C PHE A 327 -19.63 -12.69 -12.36
N ALA A 328 -20.92 -12.65 -12.04
CA ALA A 328 -21.90 -13.62 -12.49
C ALA A 328 -21.97 -13.74 -14.02
N CYS A 329 -22.18 -12.62 -14.72
CA CYS A 329 -22.33 -12.62 -16.18
C CYS A 329 -21.02 -12.96 -16.91
N GLU A 330 -19.86 -12.59 -16.33
CA GLU A 330 -18.53 -13.01 -16.83
C GLU A 330 -18.34 -14.53 -16.75
N HIS A 331 -19.08 -15.24 -15.88
CA HIS A 331 -18.99 -16.68 -15.68
C HIS A 331 -20.26 -17.44 -16.11
N SER A 332 -20.95 -16.92 -17.13
CA SER A 332 -22.13 -17.54 -17.77
C SER A 332 -23.41 -17.62 -16.91
N TYR A 333 -23.47 -16.93 -15.77
CA TYR A 333 -24.68 -16.79 -14.97
C TYR A 333 -25.16 -15.33 -14.98
N CYS A 334 -26.15 -15.00 -15.82
CA CYS A 334 -26.64 -13.62 -15.94
C CYS A 334 -28.16 -13.56 -15.72
N PRO A 335 -28.62 -13.47 -14.45
CA PRO A 335 -30.05 -13.43 -14.14
C PRO A 335 -30.69 -12.08 -14.54
N ASP A 336 -32.02 -12.04 -14.65
CA ASP A 336 -32.79 -10.86 -15.12
C ASP A 336 -32.57 -9.57 -14.31
N VAL A 337 -32.06 -9.69 -13.07
CA VAL A 337 -31.68 -8.54 -12.24
C VAL A 337 -30.40 -7.85 -12.73
N CYS A 338 -29.67 -8.48 -13.65
CA CYS A 338 -28.45 -8.00 -14.28
C CYS A 338 -28.71 -7.69 -15.76
N GLY A 339 -28.17 -6.56 -16.22
CA GLY A 339 -27.93 -6.32 -17.64
C GLY A 339 -26.56 -6.84 -18.04
N SER A 340 -26.37 -7.16 -19.32
CA SER A 340 -25.07 -7.59 -19.85
C SER A 340 -24.74 -6.95 -21.18
N ARG A 341 -23.45 -6.84 -21.47
CA ARG A 341 -22.92 -6.39 -22.77
C ARG A 341 -21.61 -7.12 -23.08
N PRO A 342 -21.22 -7.29 -24.35
CA PRO A 342 -19.93 -7.88 -24.68
C PRO A 342 -18.74 -7.07 -24.14
N ILE A 343 -17.67 -7.76 -23.74
CA ILE A 343 -16.37 -7.17 -23.41
C ILE A 343 -15.57 -7.13 -24.71
N ASN A 344 -15.28 -5.94 -25.19
CA ASN A 344 -14.30 -5.74 -26.26
C ASN A 344 -12.90 -5.85 -25.63
N ASP A 345 -11.92 -6.42 -26.35
CA ASP A 345 -10.63 -6.96 -25.85
C ASP A 345 -9.64 -5.98 -25.15
N ASP A 346 -10.07 -4.79 -24.72
CA ASP A 346 -9.14 -3.70 -24.35
C ASP A 346 -8.96 -3.45 -22.83
N GLY A 347 -9.48 -4.32 -21.96
CA GLY A 347 -8.93 -4.54 -20.59
C GLY A 347 -8.78 -3.36 -19.60
N HIS A 348 -9.24 -2.14 -19.87
CA HIS A 348 -9.08 -0.99 -18.95
C HIS A 348 -10.40 -0.62 -18.25
N GLN A 349 -10.39 -0.65 -16.91
CA GLN A 349 -11.50 -0.21 -16.06
C GLN A 349 -11.56 1.31 -15.97
N SER A 350 -12.20 1.94 -16.96
CA SER A 350 -12.72 3.30 -16.87
C SER A 350 -14.22 3.23 -16.54
N LYS A 351 -14.69 4.12 -15.65
CA LYS A 351 -16.10 4.24 -15.24
C LYS A 351 -17.06 4.50 -16.41
N TYR A 352 -16.51 4.81 -17.59
CA TYR A 352 -17.19 4.97 -18.86
C TYR A 352 -16.43 4.17 -19.91
N PRO A 353 -17.09 3.59 -20.94
CA PRO A 353 -16.38 2.93 -22.04
C PRO A 353 -15.30 3.86 -22.62
N THR A 354 -14.06 3.36 -22.70
CA THR A 354 -12.96 4.05 -23.38
C THR A 354 -12.93 3.65 -24.84
N VAL A 355 -12.81 4.64 -25.72
CA VAL A 355 -12.64 4.47 -27.16
C VAL A 355 -11.30 5.07 -27.55
N THR A 356 -10.36 4.20 -27.89
CA THR A 356 -9.06 4.61 -28.43
C THR A 356 -9.22 4.85 -29.93
N LEU A 357 -8.80 6.02 -30.40
CA LEU A 357 -8.91 6.41 -31.80
C LEU A 357 -7.63 6.04 -32.55
N ASP A 358 -7.77 5.58 -33.79
CA ASP A 358 -6.65 5.25 -34.68
C ASP A 358 -5.94 6.53 -35.17
N PRO A 359 -4.61 6.56 -35.37
CA PRO A 359 -3.89 7.74 -35.90
C PRO A 359 -4.48 8.34 -37.17
N ALA A 360 -5.17 7.54 -37.98
CA ALA A 360 -5.94 8.03 -39.12
C ALA A 360 -6.96 9.09 -38.74
N VAL A 361 -7.44 9.12 -37.48
CA VAL A 361 -8.39 10.12 -36.99
C VAL A 361 -7.96 11.52 -37.39
N TRP A 362 -6.66 11.86 -37.38
CA TRP A 362 -6.14 13.19 -37.73
C TRP A 362 -6.41 13.62 -39.18
N THR A 363 -6.52 12.69 -40.11
CA THR A 363 -6.94 12.94 -41.50
C THR A 363 -8.41 12.55 -41.73
N ALA A 364 -9.08 12.02 -40.70
CA ALA A 364 -10.36 11.32 -40.78
C ALA A 364 -11.22 11.36 -39.47
N PRO A 365 -11.85 12.48 -39.07
CA PRO A 365 -12.52 12.69 -37.78
C PRO A 365 -13.83 11.92 -37.54
N THR A 366 -13.78 10.61 -37.26
CA THR A 366 -14.91 9.98 -36.54
C THR A 366 -14.50 9.25 -35.30
N ALA A 367 -15.40 9.36 -34.34
CA ALA A 367 -15.58 8.44 -33.25
C ALA A 367 -17.05 8.04 -33.20
N GLN A 368 -17.36 6.77 -32.93
CA GLN A 368 -18.73 6.30 -32.77
C GLN A 368 -18.89 5.64 -31.39
N CYS A 369 -19.57 6.33 -30.49
CA CYS A 369 -19.79 5.86 -29.13
C CYS A 369 -21.02 6.54 -28.51
N ALA A 370 -21.70 5.81 -27.62
CA ALA A 370 -22.86 6.31 -26.89
C ALA A 370 -22.38 6.97 -25.58
N PRO A 371 -22.58 8.29 -25.38
CA PRO A 371 -22.15 9.00 -24.17
C PRO A 371 -22.87 8.47 -22.92
N PRO A 372 -22.21 8.44 -21.74
CA PRO A 372 -20.85 8.94 -21.48
C PRO A 372 -19.73 7.96 -21.88
N TYR A 373 -18.65 8.47 -22.48
CA TYR A 373 -17.45 7.71 -22.87
C TYR A 373 -16.17 8.56 -22.77
N VAL A 374 -15.02 7.92 -22.78
CA VAL A 374 -13.69 8.56 -22.82
C VAL A 374 -13.06 8.33 -24.18
N LEU A 375 -12.60 9.39 -24.85
CA LEU A 375 -11.81 9.30 -26.07
C LEU A 375 -10.32 9.37 -25.73
N VAL A 376 -9.57 8.34 -26.13
CA VAL A 376 -8.11 8.36 -26.11
C VAL A 376 -7.64 8.66 -27.52
N LEU A 377 -7.00 9.81 -27.71
CA LEU A 377 -6.50 10.22 -29.02
C LEU A 377 -5.08 9.70 -29.25
N PRO A 378 -4.78 9.23 -30.47
CA PRO A 378 -3.45 8.80 -30.85
C PRO A 378 -2.52 10.02 -30.98
N PRO A 379 -1.20 9.87 -30.84
CA PRO A 379 -0.28 10.96 -31.13
C PRO A 379 -0.41 11.44 -32.58
N SER A 380 -0.26 12.74 -32.81
CA SER A 380 -0.19 13.33 -34.15
C SER A 380 1.27 13.58 -34.52
N SER A 381 1.64 13.29 -35.76
CA SER A 381 2.95 13.69 -36.29
C SER A 381 2.99 15.18 -36.63
N LEU A 382 4.14 15.79 -36.43
CA LEU A 382 4.44 17.16 -36.84
C LEU A 382 5.19 17.12 -38.18
N ALA A 383 4.89 18.08 -39.06
CA ALA A 383 5.51 18.15 -40.38
C ALA A 383 7.04 18.28 -40.33
N THR A 384 7.55 18.86 -39.24
CA THR A 384 8.97 18.96 -38.95
C THR A 384 9.24 18.72 -37.47
N PRO A 385 10.42 18.20 -37.09
CA PRO A 385 10.84 18.13 -35.71
C PRO A 385 10.72 19.51 -35.05
N THR A 386 9.87 19.60 -34.05
CA THR A 386 9.52 20.87 -33.40
C THR A 386 10.08 20.86 -31.98
N THR A 387 10.73 21.96 -31.60
CA THR A 387 11.26 22.13 -30.24
C THR A 387 10.22 22.84 -29.40
N ILE A 388 9.69 22.11 -28.41
CA ILE A 388 8.65 22.59 -27.51
C ILE A 388 9.32 23.11 -26.26
N SER A 389 9.20 24.42 -26.06
CA SER A 389 9.66 25.08 -24.84
C SER A 389 8.49 25.18 -23.86
N PHE A 390 8.75 24.87 -22.60
CA PHE A 390 7.74 24.95 -21.56
C PHE A 390 7.88 26.26 -20.79
N ASN A 391 6.75 26.81 -20.37
CA ASN A 391 6.79 27.88 -19.38
C ASN A 391 7.46 27.36 -18.10
N PRO A 392 8.18 28.23 -17.37
CA PRO A 392 8.73 27.85 -16.07
C PRO A 392 7.62 27.26 -15.20
N TRP A 393 7.90 26.10 -14.61
CA TRP A 393 6.91 25.37 -13.81
C TRP A 393 6.97 25.88 -12.36
N PRO A 394 5.96 26.63 -11.88
CA PRO A 394 5.92 27.09 -10.50
C PRO A 394 5.67 25.89 -9.59
N THR A 395 6.57 25.67 -8.65
CA THR A 395 6.48 24.57 -7.71
C THR A 395 7.13 24.94 -6.38
N SER A 396 6.78 24.24 -5.32
CA SER A 396 7.40 24.40 -4.01
C SER A 396 8.42 23.29 -3.78
N LEU A 397 9.68 23.64 -3.58
CA LEU A 397 10.71 22.69 -3.20
C LEU A 397 10.99 22.81 -1.71
N GLU A 398 10.94 21.69 -1.00
CA GLU A 398 11.38 21.63 0.40
C GLU A 398 12.88 21.35 0.47
N PHE A 399 13.57 22.12 1.32
CA PHE A 399 15.00 22.01 1.56
C PHE A 399 15.21 21.80 3.03
N GLY A 400 15.63 20.59 3.42
CA GLY A 400 15.95 20.31 4.80
C GLY A 400 17.41 20.05 5.04
N TRP A 401 17.92 20.57 6.15
CA TRP A 401 19.27 20.34 6.65
C TRP A 401 19.23 20.16 8.16
N ILE A 402 20.33 19.63 8.70
CA ILE A 402 20.48 19.47 10.14
C ILE A 402 21.15 20.73 10.68
N ALA A 403 20.42 21.52 11.46
CA ALA A 403 20.96 22.66 12.20
C ALA A 403 21.34 22.23 13.62
N THR A 404 22.47 22.73 14.12
CA THR A 404 22.91 22.46 15.50
C THR A 404 22.77 23.72 16.33
N ASP A 405 21.85 23.70 17.29
CA ASP A 405 21.72 24.77 18.29
C ASP A 405 22.48 24.36 19.55
N THR A 406 23.16 25.33 20.15
CA THR A 406 23.85 25.15 21.43
C THR A 406 23.20 26.07 22.45
N VAL A 407 22.44 25.48 23.38
CA VAL A 407 21.87 26.17 24.55
C VAL A 407 22.44 25.50 25.77
N ASP A 408 22.99 26.28 26.71
CA ASP A 408 23.63 25.81 27.95
C ASP A 408 24.60 24.64 27.74
N SER A 409 25.57 24.80 26.82
CA SER A 409 26.61 23.79 26.50
C SER A 409 26.09 22.42 26.00
N THR A 410 24.80 22.30 25.75
CA THR A 410 24.16 21.08 25.24
C THR A 410 23.88 21.26 23.74
N ARG A 411 24.48 20.40 22.90
CA ARG A 411 24.30 20.43 21.45
C ARG A 411 23.02 19.69 21.07
N THR A 412 22.07 20.43 20.51
CA THR A 412 20.80 19.88 20.02
C THR A 412 20.75 20.02 18.51
N THR A 413 20.59 18.90 17.79
CA THR A 413 20.43 18.93 16.33
C THR A 413 18.95 18.89 15.97
N ARG A 414 18.47 19.90 15.24
CA ARG A 414 17.12 19.91 14.68
C ARG A 414 17.18 19.77 13.17
N TYR A 415 16.29 18.97 12.59
CA TYR A 415 16.04 19.06 11.17
C TYR A 415 15.28 20.36 10.92
N THR A 416 15.92 21.28 10.20
CA THR A 416 15.32 22.54 9.77
C THR A 416 15.04 22.40 8.30
N ALA A 417 13.79 22.66 7.89
CA ALA A 417 13.43 22.68 6.49
C ALA A 417 12.78 24.00 6.10
N VAL A 418 13.12 24.48 4.91
CA VAL A 418 12.49 25.65 4.29
C VAL A 418 11.85 25.20 2.99
N THR A 419 10.57 25.52 2.85
CA THR A 419 9.85 25.36 1.59
C THR A 419 10.01 26.63 0.79
N ILE A 420 10.68 26.54 -0.36
CA ILE A 420 10.87 27.67 -1.28
C ILE A 420 9.95 27.45 -2.47
N THR A 421 9.10 28.44 -2.75
CA THR A 421 8.36 28.48 -4.01
C THR A 421 9.32 28.99 -5.07
N THR A 422 9.56 28.19 -6.10
CA THR A 422 10.48 28.50 -7.20
C THR A 422 9.84 28.11 -8.51
N GLU A 423 10.33 28.70 -9.59
CA GLU A 423 9.99 28.26 -10.94
C GLU A 423 11.12 27.39 -11.48
N ILE A 424 10.79 26.18 -11.91
CA ILE A 424 11.77 25.28 -12.53
C ILE A 424 11.64 25.40 -14.04
N SER A 425 12.73 25.79 -14.70
CA SER A 425 12.82 25.75 -16.17
C SER A 425 12.92 24.29 -16.62
N ILE A 426 11.88 23.80 -17.28
CA ILE A 426 11.86 22.46 -17.85
C ILE A 426 12.66 22.49 -19.18
N PRO A 427 13.65 21.61 -19.38
CA PRO A 427 14.36 21.53 -20.64
C PRO A 427 13.39 21.37 -21.82
N PRO A 428 13.62 22.09 -22.94
CA PRO A 428 12.77 21.94 -24.11
C PRO A 428 12.87 20.52 -24.66
N VAL A 429 11.75 20.02 -25.19
CA VAL A 429 11.69 18.70 -25.82
C VAL A 429 11.57 18.90 -27.32
N THR A 430 12.52 18.35 -28.07
CA THR A 430 12.39 18.25 -29.52
C THR A 430 11.69 16.95 -29.88
N THR A 431 10.55 17.05 -30.55
CA THR A 431 9.78 15.89 -30.98
C THR A 431 9.11 16.16 -32.32
N ASP A 432 8.88 15.09 -33.08
CA ASP A 432 8.05 15.05 -34.28
C ASP A 432 6.68 14.42 -34.00
N LEU A 433 6.34 14.16 -32.73
CA LEU A 433 5.07 13.56 -32.29
C LEU A 433 4.47 14.33 -31.09
N ILE A 434 3.19 14.70 -31.17
CA ILE A 434 2.44 15.29 -30.06
C ILE A 434 1.37 14.31 -29.60
N SER A 435 1.40 13.94 -28.32
CA SER A 435 0.32 13.17 -27.68
C SER A 435 -0.76 14.13 -27.14
N PHE A 436 -1.93 13.60 -26.80
CA PHE A 436 -3.06 14.40 -26.33
C PHE A 436 -3.64 13.81 -25.04
N SER A 437 -4.25 14.68 -24.23
CA SER A 437 -5.00 14.29 -23.04
C SER A 437 -6.30 13.58 -23.44
N GLU A 438 -6.75 12.67 -22.59
CA GLU A 438 -8.05 12.00 -22.75
C GLU A 438 -9.18 13.03 -22.76
N VAL A 439 -10.16 12.84 -23.66
CA VAL A 439 -11.35 13.70 -23.74
C VAL A 439 -12.55 12.96 -23.21
N VAL A 440 -13.14 13.46 -22.12
CA VAL A 440 -14.38 12.89 -21.56
C VAL A 440 -15.57 13.56 -22.22
N LEU A 441 -16.42 12.77 -22.90
CA LEU A 441 -17.64 13.28 -23.53
C LEU A 441 -18.87 12.82 -22.75
N THR A 442 -19.70 13.81 -22.39
CA THR A 442 -20.98 13.64 -21.71
C THR A 442 -22.08 14.29 -22.54
N THR A 443 -23.34 13.82 -22.39
CA THR A 443 -24.48 14.42 -23.09
C THR A 443 -24.73 15.83 -22.60
N THR A 444 -24.98 16.77 -23.52
CA THR A 444 -25.50 18.09 -23.16
C THR A 444 -26.93 17.98 -22.62
N VAL A 445 -27.44 19.08 -22.04
CA VAL A 445 -28.80 19.15 -21.45
C VAL A 445 -29.91 18.84 -22.48
N ASP A 446 -29.63 19.02 -23.78
CA ASP A 446 -30.53 18.74 -24.90
C ASP A 446 -30.32 17.34 -25.52
N GLY A 447 -29.48 16.49 -24.91
CA GLY A 447 -29.23 15.12 -25.36
C GLY A 447 -28.24 14.96 -26.52
N GLY A 448 -27.57 16.03 -26.94
CA GLY A 448 -26.55 16.01 -27.99
C GLY A 448 -25.12 15.82 -27.47
N VAL A 449 -24.20 15.37 -28.33
CA VAL A 449 -22.74 15.38 -28.10
C VAL A 449 -22.15 16.62 -28.81
N PRO A 450 -21.13 17.30 -28.26
CA PRO A 450 -20.47 18.41 -28.95
C PRO A 450 -19.97 18.00 -30.35
N SER A 451 -20.31 18.78 -31.38
CA SER A 451 -19.91 18.51 -32.76
C SER A 451 -18.45 18.88 -33.08
N ILE A 452 -17.77 19.55 -32.15
CA ILE A 452 -16.37 19.97 -32.25
C ILE A 452 -15.64 19.48 -31.00
N ILE A 453 -14.60 18.67 -31.20
CA ILE A 453 -13.74 18.15 -30.14
C ILE A 453 -12.36 18.80 -30.32
N ILE A 454 -11.90 19.50 -29.28
CA ILE A 454 -10.58 20.16 -29.28
C ILE A 454 -9.70 19.39 -28.28
N PRO A 455 -8.89 18.43 -28.74
CA PRO A 455 -8.02 17.67 -27.87
C PRO A 455 -6.91 18.57 -27.34
N THR A 456 -6.67 18.52 -26.04
CA THR A 456 -5.57 19.27 -25.41
C THR A 456 -4.30 18.46 -25.55
N ALA A 457 -3.23 19.03 -26.14
CA ALA A 457 -1.94 18.36 -26.21
C ALA A 457 -1.49 17.89 -24.82
N SER A 458 -0.85 16.73 -24.72
CA SER A 458 -0.29 16.17 -23.49
C SER A 458 1.15 15.78 -23.77
N ILE A 459 2.09 16.56 -23.26
CA ILE A 459 3.51 16.37 -23.51
C ILE A 459 4.16 16.06 -22.19
N SER A 460 4.71 14.85 -22.04
CA SER A 460 5.42 14.45 -20.82
C SER A 460 6.92 14.74 -20.98
N PRO A 461 7.48 15.77 -20.35
CA PRO A 461 8.90 16.03 -20.41
C PRO A 461 9.67 14.91 -19.69
N PRO A 462 10.87 14.53 -20.18
CA PRO A 462 11.67 13.51 -19.52
C PRO A 462 12.12 13.98 -18.13
N PRO A 463 12.38 13.05 -17.19
CA PRO A 463 12.98 13.40 -15.91
C PRO A 463 14.34 14.07 -16.12
N PHE A 464 14.63 15.13 -15.35
CA PHE A 464 15.92 15.81 -15.38
C PHE A 464 16.44 16.05 -13.98
N VAL A 465 17.76 16.17 -13.84
CA VAL A 465 18.39 16.45 -12.55
C VAL A 465 18.59 17.95 -12.39
N ILE A 466 18.20 18.47 -11.23
CA ILE A 466 18.54 19.82 -10.80
C ILE A 466 19.61 19.76 -9.70
N THR A 467 20.55 20.68 -9.76
CA THR A 467 21.46 20.98 -8.66
C THR A 467 21.19 22.41 -8.25
N LEU A 468 20.75 22.59 -7.01
CA LEU A 468 20.37 23.91 -6.50
C LEU A 468 21.62 24.70 -6.17
N ILE A 469 21.71 25.93 -6.68
CA ILE A 469 22.83 26.82 -6.41
C ILE A 469 22.44 27.67 -5.21
N THR A 470 23.24 27.55 -4.13
CA THR A 470 23.30 28.37 -2.91
C THR A 470 22.06 29.21 -2.59
N ILE A 471 21.33 28.78 -1.57
CA ILE A 471 20.31 29.60 -0.91
C ILE A 471 21.04 30.58 0.03
N PRO A 472 20.76 31.89 -0.01
CA PRO A 472 21.33 32.85 0.96
C PRO A 472 21.06 32.36 2.39
N ASP A 473 22.07 32.44 3.27
CA ASP A 473 22.03 32.02 4.68
C ASP A 473 22.09 30.50 4.96
N ILE A 474 22.30 29.65 3.95
CA ILE A 474 22.43 28.19 4.13
C ILE A 474 23.81 27.69 3.66
N THR A 475 24.62 27.18 4.59
CA THR A 475 25.97 26.65 4.33
C THR A 475 26.01 25.16 3.97
N ALA A 476 24.86 24.48 3.87
CA ALA A 476 24.78 23.05 3.58
C ALA A 476 25.02 22.76 2.08
N THR A 477 25.80 21.71 1.78
CA THR A 477 26.10 21.30 0.41
C THR A 477 24.84 20.85 -0.34
N PRO A 478 24.53 21.39 -1.53
CA PRO A 478 23.35 20.99 -2.30
C PRO A 478 23.43 19.54 -2.74
N VAL A 479 22.35 18.78 -2.55
CA VAL A 479 22.21 17.41 -3.06
C VAL A 479 21.45 17.45 -4.39
N PRO A 480 21.95 16.80 -5.47
CA PRO A 480 21.24 16.70 -6.73
C PRO A 480 19.88 16.02 -6.56
N ARG A 481 18.85 16.52 -7.24
CA ARG A 481 17.50 15.94 -7.20
C ARG A 481 16.97 15.67 -8.60
N THR A 482 16.40 14.49 -8.81
CA THR A 482 15.69 14.16 -10.04
C THR A 482 14.28 14.74 -9.98
N ILE A 483 13.98 15.64 -10.90
CA ILE A 483 12.65 16.20 -11.12
C ILE A 483 11.95 15.38 -12.18
N ARG A 484 10.69 15.03 -11.92
CA ARG A 484 9.78 14.38 -12.88
C ARG A 484 8.65 15.36 -13.16
N PRO A 485 8.72 16.14 -14.25
CA PRO A 485 7.69 17.11 -14.55
C PRO A 485 6.35 16.41 -14.83
N PRO A 486 5.22 17.00 -14.43
CA PRO A 486 3.92 16.51 -14.85
C PRO A 486 3.74 16.71 -16.37
N PRO A 487 2.85 15.93 -17.02
CA PRO A 487 2.47 16.19 -18.40
C PRO A 487 1.93 17.61 -18.59
N TRP A 488 2.36 18.29 -19.65
CA TRP A 488 1.93 19.64 -20.03
C TRP A 488 0.73 19.58 -21.01
N PRO A 489 -0.27 20.48 -20.92
CA PRO A 489 -0.38 21.59 -19.99
C PRO A 489 -0.91 21.13 -18.64
N TRP A 490 -0.27 21.62 -17.59
CA TRP A 490 -0.63 21.32 -16.22
C TRP A 490 -1.82 22.21 -15.84
N SER A 491 -2.96 21.62 -15.47
CA SER A 491 -4.10 22.35 -14.92
C SER A 491 -4.11 22.25 -13.38
N GLY A 492 -4.22 23.40 -12.73
CA GLY A 492 -4.31 23.53 -11.28
C GLY A 492 -2.96 23.55 -10.58
N ALA A 493 -2.91 24.24 -9.44
CA ALA A 493 -1.83 24.08 -8.47
C ALA A 493 -1.86 22.62 -8.00
N SER A 494 -1.06 21.76 -8.63
CA SER A 494 -0.63 20.53 -7.98
C SER A 494 0.20 20.96 -6.78
N ALA A 495 -0.46 21.16 -5.65
CA ALA A 495 0.20 20.93 -4.39
C ALA A 495 0.75 19.50 -4.51
N MET A 496 2.08 19.37 -4.47
CA MET A 496 2.64 18.13 -3.94
C MET A 496 1.86 17.79 -2.65
N PRO A 497 1.58 16.52 -2.36
CA PRO A 497 0.98 16.16 -1.09
C PRO A 497 1.79 16.83 0.01
N ASP A 498 1.17 17.82 0.65
CA ASP A 498 1.73 18.62 1.73
C ASP A 498 2.17 17.68 2.85
N PRO A 499 3.48 17.45 3.06
CA PRO A 499 3.95 16.88 4.29
C PRO A 499 3.98 18.03 5.29
N SER A 500 2.87 18.15 6.00
CA SER A 500 2.69 18.99 7.17
C SER A 500 2.45 20.49 6.93
N ARG A 501 1.35 20.96 7.53
CA ARG A 501 1.46 22.16 8.37
C ARG A 501 0.53 22.15 9.56
N THR A 502 1.15 21.99 10.72
CA THR A 502 1.16 23.05 11.72
C THR A 502 2.61 23.32 12.08
N SER A 503 3.18 24.44 11.59
CA SER A 503 4.05 25.36 12.34
C SER A 503 4.73 26.39 11.42
N ALA A 504 5.08 27.51 12.05
CA ALA A 504 5.32 28.85 11.50
C ALA A 504 6.19 28.95 10.23
N THR A 505 5.73 29.80 9.30
CA THR A 505 6.41 30.10 8.04
C THR A 505 6.94 31.53 8.09
N THR A 506 8.24 31.70 7.92
CA THR A 506 8.81 32.95 7.44
C THR A 506 9.08 32.77 5.95
N SER A 507 8.38 33.55 5.13
CA SER A 507 8.56 33.61 3.68
C SER A 507 9.61 34.67 3.34
N THR A 508 10.68 34.30 2.65
CA THR A 508 11.55 35.25 1.95
C THR A 508 11.40 35.03 0.45
N SER A 509 10.97 36.08 -0.25
CA SER A 509 10.83 36.12 -1.70
C SER A 509 12.13 36.60 -2.33
N GLY A 510 12.84 35.73 -3.06
CA GLY A 510 13.98 36.10 -3.89
C GLY A 510 14.09 35.17 -5.10
N PRO A 511 14.49 35.67 -6.28
CA PRO A 511 14.57 34.87 -7.50
C PRO A 511 15.79 33.92 -7.43
N ILE A 512 15.55 32.61 -7.51
CA ILE A 512 16.60 31.58 -7.56
C ILE A 512 16.66 31.00 -8.98
N VAL A 513 17.83 30.99 -9.59
CA VAL A 513 18.07 30.44 -10.94
C VAL A 513 18.49 28.97 -10.83
N VAL A 514 17.76 28.08 -11.51
CA VAL A 514 18.02 26.62 -11.54
C VAL A 514 18.46 26.20 -12.94
N VAL A 515 19.58 25.47 -13.05
CA VAL A 515 20.12 25.00 -14.35
C VAL A 515 20.01 23.47 -14.44
N PRO A 516 19.40 22.91 -15.50
CA PRO A 516 19.30 21.46 -15.73
C PRO A 516 20.53 20.87 -16.44
N ILE A 517 20.86 19.59 -16.14
CA ILE A 517 21.88 18.81 -16.88
C ILE A 517 21.24 17.51 -17.40
N VAL A 518 21.43 17.19 -18.69
CA VAL A 518 20.84 16.04 -19.41
C VAL A 518 21.91 14.99 -19.71
N THR A 519 21.62 13.70 -19.48
CA THR A 519 22.48 12.58 -19.94
C THR A 519 21.66 11.40 -20.50
N GLY A 520 21.78 11.17 -21.82
CA GLY A 520 21.82 9.85 -22.51
C GLY A 520 20.51 9.04 -22.76
N PRO A 521 20.30 8.43 -23.96
CA PRO A 521 19.05 7.73 -24.34
C PRO A 521 19.13 6.19 -24.32
N PHE A 522 17.98 5.50 -24.24
CA PHE A 522 17.79 4.04 -24.49
C PHE A 522 16.32 3.70 -24.89
N PRO A 523 16.03 2.52 -25.48
CA PRO A 523 15.27 2.39 -26.74
C PRO A 523 13.77 2.10 -26.62
N THR A 524 13.07 2.33 -27.73
CA THR A 524 11.65 2.05 -28.00
C THR A 524 11.41 0.65 -28.55
N THR A 525 10.28 0.04 -28.18
CA THR A 525 9.78 -1.23 -28.75
C THR A 525 8.45 -0.96 -29.45
N VAL A 526 8.25 -1.52 -30.65
CA VAL A 526 7.06 -1.33 -31.51
C VAL A 526 6.43 -2.68 -31.81
N PHE A 527 5.09 -2.74 -31.83
CA PHE A 527 4.29 -3.91 -32.24
C PHE A 527 3.41 -3.57 -33.47
N PRO A 528 3.03 -4.57 -34.31
CA PRO A 528 2.44 -4.35 -35.62
C PRO A 528 0.91 -4.16 -35.61
N THR A 529 0.42 -3.65 -36.75
CA THR A 529 -0.90 -3.10 -37.07
C THR A 529 -1.84 -4.07 -37.79
N GLU A 530 -3.15 -3.94 -37.55
CA GLU A 530 -4.22 -4.32 -38.50
C GLU A 530 -5.25 -3.17 -38.60
N THR A 531 -5.85 -3.00 -39.77
CA THR A 531 -6.40 -1.73 -40.29
C THR A 531 -7.92 -1.75 -40.53
N VAL A 532 -8.46 -0.55 -40.82
CA VAL A 532 -9.67 -0.17 -41.64
C VAL A 532 -10.95 0.12 -40.82
N SER A 533 -11.77 1.16 -41.00
CA SER A 533 -11.88 2.49 -41.67
C SER A 533 -13.03 3.22 -40.93
N TRP A 534 -13.32 4.53 -40.94
CA TRP A 534 -13.62 5.50 -42.01
C TRP A 534 -13.74 6.87 -41.31
N VAL A 535 -13.15 8.00 -41.79
CA VAL A 535 -13.73 9.38 -41.91
C VAL A 535 -12.74 10.35 -42.60
N ARG A 536 -13.04 11.66 -42.71
CA ARG A 536 -12.50 12.62 -43.69
C ARG A 536 -12.34 14.08 -43.15
N ASP A 537 -11.17 14.48 -42.64
CA ASP A 537 -10.71 15.85 -42.26
C ASP A 537 -11.08 16.53 -40.91
N TRP A 538 -10.09 16.75 -40.02
CA TRP A 538 -10.13 17.76 -38.94
C TRP A 538 -9.56 19.10 -39.42
N VAL A 539 -10.20 20.22 -39.06
CA VAL A 539 -9.68 21.56 -39.31
C VAL A 539 -8.99 22.09 -38.04
N PRO A 540 -7.68 22.39 -38.07
CA PRO A 540 -7.02 23.13 -37.01
C PRO A 540 -7.20 24.63 -37.25
N GLU A 541 -7.56 25.42 -36.24
CA GLU A 541 -7.20 26.85 -36.13
C GLU A 541 -7.69 27.47 -34.80
N PRO A 542 -7.08 28.56 -34.27
CA PRO A 542 -5.70 29.01 -34.51
C PRO A 542 -4.92 29.58 -33.30
N THR A 543 -3.61 29.66 -33.56
CA THR A 543 -2.58 30.66 -33.16
C THR A 543 -2.21 30.93 -31.70
N ALA A 544 -0.96 30.57 -31.41
CA ALA A 544 0.13 31.45 -30.96
C ALA A 544 -0.25 32.80 -30.30
N THR A 545 0.26 32.95 -29.07
CA THR A 545 1.06 34.12 -28.66
C THR A 545 2.31 33.63 -28.00
#